data_AF-A0A3C1ETQ7-F1
#
_entry.id   AF-A0A3C1ETQ7-F1
#
_cell.length_a   1.000
_cell.length_b   1.000
_cell.length_c   1.000
_cell.angle_alpha   90.00
_cell.angle_beta   90.00
_cell.angle_gamma   90.00
#
_symmetry.space_group_name_H-M   'P 1'
#
loop_
_entity.id
_entity.type
_entity.pdbx_description
1 polymer ?
#
loop_
_entity_poly.entity_id
_entity_poly.type
_entity_poly.pdbx_seq_one_letter_code
_entity_poly.pdbx_strand_id
1 'polypeptide(L)' 'QFFIVLPNANKENLNGQYPVVGEVTKGFAVIESITKVELGDNYKPVNDVVIENIQIHE' A
#
# COMPACT_ATOMS: atom_id res chain seq x y z
N GLN A 1 1.65 6.20 -10.55
CA GLN A 1 0.84 5.47 -9.55
C GLN A 1 1.72 4.37 -8.97
N PHE A 2 1.58 4.05 -7.68
CA PHE A 2 2.35 3.00 -7.02
C PHE A 2 1.42 2.17 -6.12
N PHE A 3 1.89 1.01 -5.69
CA PHE A 3 1.20 0.15 -4.72
C PHE A 3 2.21 -0.40 -3.71
N ILE A 4 1.72 -0.81 -2.55
CA ILE A 4 2.53 -1.42 -1.48
C ILE A 4 2.16 -2.90 -1.40
N VAL A 5 3.16 -3.76 -1.46
CA VAL A 5 2.96 -5.22 -1.40
C VAL A 5 3.11 -5.69 0.05
N LEU A 6 2.16 -6.46 0.55
CA LEU A 6 2.23 -7.03 1.90
C LEU A 6 3.23 -8.20 1.95
N PRO A 7 3.87 -8.45 3.11
CA PRO A 7 4.91 -9.49 3.25
C PRO A 7 4.47 -10.86 2.70
N ASN A 8 3.23 -11.26 2.99
CA ASN A 8 2.69 -12.58 2.66
C ASN A 8 1.90 -12.63 1.34
N ALA A 9 1.94 -11.58 0.50
CA ALA A 9 1.29 -11.61 -0.80
C ALA A 9 2.04 -12.54 -1.78
N ASN A 10 1.31 -13.23 -2.66
CA ASN A 10 1.89 -13.90 -3.83
C ASN A 10 2.40 -12.83 -4.81
N LYS A 11 3.68 -12.90 -5.19
CA LYS A 11 4.39 -11.91 -6.02
C LYS A 11 4.76 -12.45 -7.41
N GLU A 12 4.38 -13.67 -7.76
CA GLU A 12 4.75 -14.32 -9.02
C GLU A 12 4.36 -13.47 -10.23
N ASN A 13 3.17 -12.87 -10.19
CA ASN A 13 2.66 -12.00 -11.27
C ASN A 13 3.14 -10.54 -11.17
N LEU A 14 3.98 -10.20 -10.19
CA LEU A 14 4.52 -8.85 -10.02
C LEU A 14 5.99 -8.78 -10.42
N ASN A 15 6.74 -9.86 -10.14
CA ASN A 15 8.16 -9.96 -10.42
C ASN A 15 8.45 -9.85 -11.92
N GLY A 16 9.31 -8.90 -12.30
CA GLY A 16 9.66 -8.62 -13.70
C GLY A 16 8.61 -7.82 -14.48
N GLN A 17 7.42 -7.58 -13.92
CA GLN A 17 6.37 -6.78 -14.56
C GLN A 17 6.36 -5.32 -14.07
N TYR A 18 6.73 -5.09 -12.81
CA TYR A 18 6.74 -3.75 -12.21
C TYR A 18 8.11 -3.42 -11.61
N PRO A 19 8.62 -2.19 -11.80
CA PRO A 19 9.84 -1.75 -11.15
C PRO A 19 9.63 -1.59 -9.63
N VAL A 20 10.58 -2.07 -8.84
CA VAL A 20 10.60 -1.83 -7.39
C VAL A 20 11.36 -0.52 -7.14
N VAL A 21 10.70 0.43 -6.46
CA VAL A 21 11.23 1.79 -6.24
C VAL A 21 11.57 2.10 -4.77
N GLY A 22 11.24 1.20 -3.84
CA GLY A 22 11.52 1.37 -2.42
C GLY A 22 10.83 0.33 -1.55
N GLU A 23 11.02 0.46 -0.24
CA GLU A 23 10.41 -0.39 0.79
C GLU A 23 9.91 0.45 1.97
N VAL A 24 8.89 -0.07 2.67
CA VAL A 24 8.40 0.54 3.92
C VAL A 24 9.30 0.09 5.05
N THR A 25 9.98 1.03 5.71
CA THR A 25 10.90 0.72 6.82
C THR A 25 10.29 0.97 8.21
N LYS A 26 9.21 1.77 8.29
CA LYS A 26 8.50 2.14 9.52
C LYS A 26 7.00 2.31 9.25
N GLY A 27 6.18 2.27 10.31
CA GLY A 27 4.74 2.54 10.21
C GLY A 27 3.88 1.34 9.79
N PHE A 28 4.37 0.10 9.98
CA PHE A 28 3.64 -1.13 9.63
C PHE A 28 2.23 -1.22 10.25
N ALA A 29 2.04 -0.71 11.47
CA ALA A 29 0.72 -0.67 12.11
C ALA A 29 -0.30 0.15 11.29
N VAL A 30 0.12 1.24 10.65
CA VAL A 30 -0.74 2.04 9.77
C VAL A 30 -1.11 1.24 8.52
N ILE A 31 -0.14 0.55 7.92
CA ILE A 31 -0.40 -0.34 6.78
C ILE A 31 -1.40 -1.43 7.16
N GLU A 32 -1.23 -2.09 8.31
CA GLU A 32 -2.18 -3.08 8.81
C GLU A 32 -3.59 -2.50 9.03
N SER A 33 -3.70 -1.27 9.55
CA SER A 33 -4.99 -0.59 9.68
C SER A 33 -5.65 -0.36 8.31
N ILE A 34 -4.87 0.06 7.31
CA ILE A 34 -5.36 0.25 5.93
C ILE A 34 -5.87 -1.07 5.34
N THR A 35 -5.22 -2.21 5.64
CA THR A 35 -5.71 -3.52 5.14
C THR A 35 -7.03 -3.99 5.74
N LYS A 36 -7.50 -3.36 6.83
CA LYS A 36 -8.71 -3.75 7.56
C LYS A 36 -9.87 -2.79 7.32
N VAL A 37 -9.71 -1.77 6.48
CA VAL A 37 -10.78 -0.82 6.18
C VAL A 37 -11.92 -1.52 5.45
N GLU A 38 -13.14 -1.02 5.67
CA GLU A 38 -14.33 -1.51 4.97
C GLU A 38 -14.24 -1.18 3.47
N LEU A 39 -14.46 -2.19 2.64
CA LEU A 39 -14.41 -2.09 1.18
C LEU A 39 -15.84 -2.12 0.62
N GLY A 40 -16.11 -1.21 -0.31
CA GLY A 40 -17.27 -1.23 -1.18
C GLY A 40 -16.94 -1.86 -2.54
N ASP A 41 -17.63 -1.38 -3.57
CA ASP A 41 -17.50 -1.91 -4.93
C ASP A 41 -16.08 -1.79 -5.48
N ASN A 42 -15.66 -2.80 -6.24
CA ASN A 42 -14.35 -2.86 -6.90
C ASN A 42 -13.14 -2.65 -5.97
N TYR A 43 -13.24 -3.12 -4.72
CA TYR A 43 -12.19 -2.97 -3.70
C TYR A 43 -11.88 -1.50 -3.34
N LYS A 44 -12.79 -0.56 -3.63
CA LYS A 44 -12.65 0.82 -3.16
C LYS A 44 -13.06 0.90 -1.68
N PRO A 45 -12.30 1.55 -0.79
CA PRO A 45 -12.75 1.82 0.57
C PRO A 45 -14.09 2.56 0.63
N VAL A 46 -14.95 2.20 1.58
CA VAL A 46 -16.23 2.92 1.83
C VAL A 46 -15.95 4.33 2.34
N ASN A 47 -14.98 4.46 3.24
CA ASN A 47 -14.47 5.73 3.72
C ASN A 47 -13.12 6.01 3.05
N ASP A 48 -12.98 7.20 2.45
CA ASP A 48 -11.77 7.54 1.71
C ASP A 48 -10.54 7.56 2.63
N VAL A 49 -9.48 6.88 2.20
CA VAL A 49 -8.16 6.89 2.84
C VAL A 49 -7.22 7.70 1.95
N VAL A 50 -6.89 8.92 2.37
CA VAL A 50 -6.15 9.89 1.58
C VAL A 50 -4.77 10.18 2.15
N ILE A 51 -3.80 10.47 1.28
CA ILE A 51 -2.49 11.01 1.68
C ILE A 51 -2.66 12.53 1.81
N GLU A 52 -2.58 13.06 3.03
CA GLU A 52 -2.72 14.50 3.27
C GLU A 52 -1.44 15.28 2.94
N ASN A 53 -0.28 14.73 3.31
CA ASN A 53 1.02 15.34 3.08
C ASN A 53 2.13 14.26 2.96
N ILE A 54 3.23 14.60 2.29
CA ILE A 54 4.44 13.77 2.21
C ILE A 54 5.63 14.63 2.65
N GLN A 55 6.36 14.16 3.66
CA GLN A 55 7.60 14.77 4.09
C GLN A 55 8.79 14.05 3.45
N ILE A 56 9.68 14.81 2.81
CA ILE A 56 10.93 14.31 2.23
C ILE A 56 12.06 14.64 3.22
N HIS A 57 12.89 13.64 3.53
CA HIS A 57 14.07 13.79 4.35
C HIS A 57 15.32 13.82 3.46
N GLU A 58 16.27 14.70 3.77
CA GLU A 58 17.60 14.74 3.12
C GLU A 58 18.52 13.61 3.59
#